data_AF-A0A7I9V0E3-F1
#
_entry.id   AF-A0A7I9V0E3-F1
#
_cell.length_a   1.000
_cell.length_b   1.000
_cell.length_c   1.000
_cell.angle_alpha   90.00
_cell.angle_beta   90.00
_cell.angle_gamma   90.00
#
_symmetry.space_group_name_H-M   'P 1'
#
loop_
_entity.id
_entity.type
_entity.pdbx_description
1 polymer ?
#
loop_
_entity_poly.entity_id
_entity_poly.type
_entity_poly.pdbx_seq_one_letter_code
_entity_poly.pdbx_strand_id
1 'polypeptide(L)'
;MSRAYETTLNISFEVRGGLFVRQIHHWAALLFAASIIIHMLRIFFTGAFRRPREANWIIGCLLLLLAMFRGLLRYSLPDDLLSGTGVRAAMSGIVLGIPLVGTCTLGPFGGDFPGDIIHPAHVRAAHPAVPGHHPGPDRRPPRAGLVPEAHAVPGPGRTERNVVGVRILPVFAAKAGAFFAITFGVLGIMAGVFQINPVWTIGPYNPAQVSAGSQPDIYMQWTDGLARLMPPWELYLGNYTIPAIFWVVVLIGFMFTGMFAYPWIEKRLTGDNAHHNLLQRPRDVPVRTAIGAMAVSFYVIMTLSCMNDIIAFRFHISLNATTWMGRIGLLVVPPLAYFIAYRWALSLQRSDREVLEHGIETGIIKRLPQGEYIEVHQPLGPVDDHGHPIPLPYEGAAIPKKMNKLGAAGSPGSGGLFFADPPEEQELNAELEHKQHVAEHKALRELQAQNGNVLD
;
A
#
# COMPACT_ATOMS: atom_id res chain seq x y z
N MET A 1 26.66 28.08 -7.14
CA MET A 1 25.72 27.10 -6.54
C MET A 1 25.03 27.76 -5.36
N SER A 2 23.81 27.34 -5.02
CA SER A 2 23.11 27.86 -3.84
C SER A 2 23.77 27.36 -2.55
N ARG A 3 23.57 28.10 -1.45
CA ARG A 3 24.05 27.67 -0.12
C ARG A 3 23.40 26.37 0.36
N ALA A 4 22.18 26.09 -0.10
CA ALA A 4 21.47 24.84 0.17
C ALA A 4 22.19 23.64 -0.47
N TYR A 5 22.62 23.79 -1.73
CA TYR A 5 23.41 22.77 -2.42
C TYR A 5 24.78 22.56 -1.78
N GLU A 6 25.50 23.66 -1.47
CA GLU A 6 26.80 23.61 -0.79
C GLU A 6 26.73 22.86 0.53
N THR A 7 25.81 23.24 1.43
CA THR A 7 25.66 22.57 2.73
C THR A 7 25.21 21.11 2.59
N THR A 8 24.49 20.74 1.52
CA THR A 8 24.16 19.35 1.23
C THR A 8 25.40 18.54 0.80
N LEU A 9 26.32 19.14 0.03
CA LEU A 9 27.61 18.51 -0.29
C LEU A 9 28.47 18.32 0.96
N ASN A 10 28.48 19.30 1.87
CA ASN A 10 29.24 19.20 3.11
C ASN A 10 28.70 18.05 4.00
N ILE A 11 27.38 17.87 4.08
CA ILE A 11 26.79 16.69 4.75
C ILE A 11 27.27 15.39 4.08
N SER A 12 27.39 15.38 2.76
CA SER A 12 27.76 14.18 2.00
C SER A 12 29.25 13.84 2.13
N PHE A 13 30.14 14.82 2.18
CA PHE A 13 31.60 14.57 2.11
C PHE A 13 32.39 15.01 3.34
N GLU A 14 31.97 16.05 4.06
CA GLU A 14 32.73 16.63 5.17
C GLU A 14 32.30 16.08 6.53
N VAL A 15 31.07 15.58 6.65
CA VAL A 15 30.56 14.99 7.89
C VAL A 15 30.77 13.47 7.91
N ARG A 16 31.47 12.96 8.93
CA ARG A 16 31.68 11.51 9.11
C ARG A 16 30.34 10.77 9.21
N GLY A 17 30.07 9.88 8.26
CA GLY A 17 28.80 9.15 8.17
C GLY A 17 27.61 10.00 7.71
N GLY A 18 27.82 11.25 7.30
CA GLY A 18 26.75 12.15 6.88
C GLY A 18 26.04 11.68 5.60
N LEU A 19 26.79 11.16 4.62
CA LEU A 19 26.21 10.56 3.42
C LEU A 19 25.29 9.37 3.76
N PHE A 20 25.72 8.49 4.67
CA PHE A 20 24.94 7.34 5.09
C PHE A 20 23.62 7.75 5.73
N VAL A 21 23.65 8.72 6.65
CA VAL A 21 22.43 9.25 7.30
C VAL A 21 21.51 9.90 6.26
N ARG A 22 22.06 10.66 5.31
CA ARG A 22 21.29 11.27 4.21
C ARG A 22 20.63 10.20 3.32
N GLN A 23 21.33 9.11 3.01
CA GLN A 23 20.81 8.00 2.22
C GLN A 23 19.75 7.20 2.97
N ILE A 24 19.95 6.89 4.26
CA ILE A 24 18.92 6.31 5.13
C ILE A 24 17.68 7.19 5.12
N HIS A 25 17.84 8.51 5.26
CA HIS A 25 16.72 9.43 5.33
C HIS A 25 15.90 9.41 4.02
N HIS A 26 16.56 9.35 2.87
CA HIS A 26 15.90 9.29 1.57
C HIS A 26 15.22 7.93 1.33
N TRP A 27 15.89 6.81 1.66
CA TRP A 27 15.29 5.47 1.58
C TRP A 27 14.09 5.31 2.53
N ALA A 28 14.19 5.87 3.74
CA ALA A 28 13.09 5.89 4.70
C ALA A 28 11.90 6.69 4.17
N ALA A 29 12.13 7.81 3.47
CA ALA A 29 11.06 8.58 2.83
C ALA A 29 10.36 7.77 1.72
N LEU A 30 11.11 7.04 0.89
CA LEU A 30 10.54 6.15 -0.13
C LEU A 30 9.75 5.00 0.49
N LEU A 31 10.32 4.32 1.49
CA LEU A 31 9.64 3.23 2.20
C LEU A 31 8.39 3.72 2.92
N PHE A 32 8.44 4.90 3.53
CA PHE A 32 7.28 5.54 4.16
C PHE A 32 6.15 5.75 3.16
N ALA A 33 6.41 6.41 2.04
CA ALA A 33 5.39 6.65 1.01
C ALA A 33 4.86 5.34 0.39
N ALA A 34 5.74 4.39 0.06
CA ALA A 34 5.34 3.08 -0.46
C ALA A 34 4.48 2.30 0.54
N SER A 35 4.85 2.33 1.83
CA SER A 35 4.09 1.66 2.89
C SER A 35 2.70 2.26 3.08
N ILE A 36 2.53 3.58 2.95
CA ILE A 36 1.21 4.23 2.98
C ILE A 36 0.35 3.73 1.83
N ILE A 37 0.88 3.68 0.61
CA ILE A 37 0.14 3.18 -0.56
C ILE A 37 -0.29 1.72 -0.32
N ILE A 38 0.64 0.84 0.07
CA ILE A 38 0.35 -0.58 0.34
C ILE A 38 -0.68 -0.72 1.48
N HIS A 39 -0.55 0.06 2.54
CA HIS A 39 -1.47 0.07 3.68
C HIS A 39 -2.87 0.53 3.27
N MET A 40 -2.96 1.56 2.44
CA MET A 40 -4.21 2.06 1.90
C MET A 40 -4.89 1.02 1.01
N LEU A 41 -4.13 0.31 0.16
CA LEU A 41 -4.65 -0.82 -0.63
C LEU A 41 -5.21 -1.91 0.29
N ARG A 42 -4.50 -2.26 1.37
CA ARG A 42 -5.02 -3.21 2.37
C ARG A 42 -6.35 -2.73 2.94
N ILE A 43 -6.44 -1.48 3.40
CA ILE A 43 -7.68 -0.92 3.97
C ILE A 43 -8.82 -0.95 2.95
N PHE A 44 -8.55 -0.54 1.71
CA PHE A 44 -9.52 -0.50 0.63
C PHE A 44 -10.06 -1.90 0.28
N PHE A 45 -9.18 -2.85 -0.01
CA PHE A 45 -9.60 -4.19 -0.43
C PHE A 45 -10.31 -4.96 0.69
N THR A 46 -9.85 -4.79 1.94
CA THR A 46 -10.46 -5.46 3.11
C THR A 46 -11.71 -4.77 3.64
N GLY A 47 -12.09 -3.60 3.11
CA GLY A 47 -13.26 -2.85 3.55
C GLY A 47 -13.12 -2.24 4.96
N ALA A 48 -11.88 -2.00 5.41
CA ALA A 48 -11.59 -1.51 6.75
C ALA A 48 -11.97 -0.02 6.97
N PHE A 49 -12.40 0.68 5.93
CA PHE A 49 -12.90 2.06 5.99
C PHE A 49 -14.40 2.18 6.26
N ARG A 50 -15.15 1.07 6.15
CA ARG A 50 -16.61 1.07 6.39
C ARG A 50 -16.92 1.45 7.85
N ARG A 51 -18.16 1.87 8.11
CA ARG A 51 -18.62 2.28 9.44
C ARG A 51 -18.14 1.27 10.51
N PRO A 52 -17.50 1.74 11.60
CA PRO A 52 -17.38 3.12 12.09
C PRO A 52 -16.22 3.99 11.55
N ARG A 53 -15.44 3.54 10.56
CA ARG A 53 -14.09 4.08 10.28
C ARG A 53 -13.98 5.09 9.13
N GLU A 54 -15.10 5.67 8.74
CA GLU A 54 -15.14 6.66 7.66
C GLU A 54 -14.23 7.87 7.97
N ALA A 55 -14.16 8.29 9.24
CA ALA A 55 -13.27 9.38 9.67
C ALA A 55 -11.78 9.00 9.62
N ASN A 56 -11.43 7.77 10.01
CA ASN A 56 -10.05 7.30 9.96
C ASN A 56 -9.55 7.19 8.51
N TRP A 57 -10.43 6.87 7.56
CA TRP A 57 -10.12 6.92 6.13
C TRP A 57 -9.76 8.33 5.66
N ILE A 58 -10.53 9.36 6.04
CA ILE A 58 -10.19 10.76 5.69
C ILE A 58 -8.82 11.13 6.26
N ILE A 59 -8.56 10.81 7.54
CA ILE A 59 -7.27 11.10 8.18
C ILE A 59 -6.14 10.39 7.42
N GLY A 60 -6.31 9.12 7.06
CA GLY A 60 -5.35 8.38 6.24
C GLY A 60 -5.11 9.02 4.87
N CYS A 61 -6.17 9.46 4.19
CA CYS A 61 -6.07 10.16 2.90
C CYS A 61 -5.34 11.51 3.02
N LEU A 62 -5.59 12.26 4.10
CA LEU A 62 -4.88 13.50 4.39
C LEU A 62 -3.40 13.23 4.69
N LEU A 63 -3.08 12.18 5.43
CA LEU A 63 -1.70 11.76 5.69
C LEU A 63 -0.96 11.38 4.40
N LEU A 64 -1.63 10.71 3.46
CA LEU A 64 -1.06 10.43 2.13
C LEU A 64 -0.76 11.73 1.38
N LEU A 65 -1.72 12.66 1.31
CA LEU A 65 -1.56 13.95 0.65
C LEU A 65 -0.38 14.74 1.27
N LEU A 66 -0.33 14.80 2.60
CA LEU A 66 0.77 15.43 3.33
C LEU A 66 2.11 14.73 3.11
N ALA A 67 2.14 13.39 3.06
CA ALA A 67 3.35 12.63 2.79
C ALA A 67 3.91 12.95 1.40
N MET A 68 3.04 13.03 0.39
CA MET A 68 3.43 13.39 -0.98
C MET A 68 3.98 14.82 -1.07
N PHE A 69 3.24 15.81 -0.54
CA PHE A 69 3.70 17.20 -0.56
C PHE A 69 4.99 17.39 0.23
N ARG A 70 5.10 16.82 1.43
CA ARG A 70 6.33 16.92 2.24
C ARG A 70 7.50 16.19 1.60
N GLY A 71 7.25 15.08 0.90
CA GLY A 71 8.26 14.39 0.10
C GLY A 71 8.81 15.29 -1.00
N LEU A 72 7.93 15.89 -1.82
CA LEU A 72 8.30 16.83 -2.88
C LEU A 72 9.12 18.01 -2.34
N LEU A 73 8.60 18.67 -1.29
CA LEU A 73 9.27 19.81 -0.67
C LEU A 73 10.65 19.44 -0.13
N ARG A 74 10.80 18.25 0.48
CA ARG A 74 12.07 17.78 1.02
C ARG A 74 13.08 17.43 -0.07
N TYR A 75 12.64 16.74 -1.11
CA TYR A 75 13.47 16.40 -2.27
C TYR A 75 13.99 17.65 -2.97
N SER A 76 13.26 18.76 -2.93
CA SER A 76 13.69 20.03 -3.50
C SER A 76 14.67 20.86 -2.67
N LEU A 77 14.95 20.47 -1.42
CA LEU A 77 15.81 21.27 -0.54
C LEU A 77 17.28 21.32 -0.97
N PRO A 78 17.90 20.23 -1.47
CA PRO A 78 19.27 20.26 -1.96
C PRO A 78 19.52 21.22 -3.12
N ASP A 79 18.49 21.63 -3.86
CA ASP A 79 18.61 22.51 -5.02
C ASP A 79 19.62 22.00 -6.08
N ASP A 80 19.59 20.69 -6.31
CA ASP A 80 20.27 20.06 -7.44
C ASP A 80 19.47 20.25 -8.73
N LEU A 81 20.15 20.13 -9.88
CA LEU A 81 19.53 20.41 -11.18
C LEU A 81 18.24 19.62 -11.44
N LEU A 82 18.20 18.36 -11.00
CA LEU A 82 17.07 17.45 -11.19
C LEU A 82 15.86 17.85 -10.32
N SER A 83 16.09 18.19 -9.05
CA SER A 83 14.99 18.61 -8.18
C SER A 83 14.49 20.01 -8.51
N GLY A 84 15.38 20.94 -8.90
CA GLY A 84 15.01 22.29 -9.29
C GLY A 84 14.17 22.36 -10.56
N THR A 85 14.43 21.50 -11.56
CA THR A 85 13.55 21.38 -12.74
C THR A 85 12.17 20.81 -12.37
N GLY A 86 12.11 19.88 -11.42
CA GLY A 86 10.86 19.36 -10.88
C GLY A 86 10.03 20.43 -10.15
N VAL A 87 10.67 21.25 -9.31
CA VAL A 87 10.00 22.40 -8.66
C VAL A 87 9.50 23.39 -9.70
N ARG A 88 10.30 23.69 -10.72
CA ARG A 88 9.89 24.59 -11.81
C ARG A 88 8.66 24.04 -12.53
N ALA A 89 8.62 22.75 -12.85
CA ALA A 89 7.46 22.12 -13.48
C ALA A 89 6.20 22.21 -12.60
N ALA A 90 6.33 21.96 -11.29
CA ALA A 90 5.20 22.04 -10.36
C ALA A 90 4.73 23.49 -10.10
N MET A 91 5.64 24.40 -9.78
CA MET A 91 5.30 25.78 -9.37
C MET A 91 5.04 26.68 -10.59
N SER A 92 5.91 26.67 -11.59
CA SER A 92 5.75 27.52 -12.77
C SER A 92 4.90 26.89 -13.87
N GLY A 93 4.72 25.56 -13.87
CA GLY A 93 3.82 24.89 -14.80
C GLY A 93 2.41 24.74 -14.21
N ILE A 94 2.28 23.87 -13.20
CA ILE A 94 0.98 23.45 -12.66
C ILE A 94 0.28 24.60 -11.92
N VAL A 95 0.96 25.26 -10.99
CA VAL A 95 0.34 26.30 -10.14
C VAL A 95 -0.03 27.55 -10.95
N LEU A 96 0.86 28.03 -11.82
CA LEU A 96 0.57 29.15 -12.74
C LEU A 96 -0.57 28.83 -13.72
N GLY A 97 -0.71 27.56 -14.11
CA GLY A 97 -1.75 27.12 -15.04
C GLY A 97 -3.16 27.13 -14.46
N ILE A 98 -3.35 27.40 -13.16
CA ILE A 98 -4.67 27.48 -12.52
C ILE A 98 -5.33 28.82 -12.90
N PRO A 99 -6.47 28.82 -13.61
CA PRO A 99 -7.19 30.05 -13.94
C PRO A 99 -7.58 30.84 -12.68
N LEU A 100 -7.67 32.16 -12.81
CA LEU A 100 -8.05 33.13 -11.77
C LEU A 100 -7.03 33.34 -10.65
N VAL A 101 -6.44 32.28 -10.10
CA VAL A 101 -5.60 32.36 -8.88
C VAL A 101 -4.13 32.02 -9.12
N GLY A 102 -3.76 31.39 -10.24
CA GLY A 102 -2.40 30.89 -10.48
C GLY A 102 -1.33 31.97 -10.32
N THR A 103 -1.47 33.11 -11.00
CA THR A 103 -0.52 34.23 -10.88
C THR A 103 -0.48 34.83 -9.47
N CYS A 104 -1.63 34.88 -8.77
CA CYS A 104 -1.72 35.40 -7.41
C CYS A 104 -1.03 34.48 -6.38
N THR A 105 -1.02 33.16 -6.62
CA THR A 105 -0.40 32.19 -5.70
C THR A 105 1.13 32.25 -5.67
N LEU A 106 1.79 32.88 -6.65
CA LEU A 106 3.23 33.15 -6.62
C LEU A 106 3.62 34.35 -5.76
N GLY A 107 2.67 35.25 -5.45
CA GLY A 107 2.92 36.44 -4.63
C GLY A 107 3.63 36.15 -3.30
N PRO A 108 3.16 35.16 -2.51
CA PRO A 108 3.84 34.74 -1.27
C PRO A 108 5.27 34.20 -1.42
N PHE A 109 5.68 33.83 -2.64
CA PHE A 109 7.01 33.30 -2.95
C PHE A 109 8.01 34.37 -3.44
N GLY A 110 7.59 35.65 -3.48
CA GLY A 110 8.47 36.77 -3.80
C GLY A 110 8.58 37.11 -5.29
N GLY A 111 7.70 36.58 -6.15
CA GLY A 111 7.65 36.90 -7.58
C GLY A 111 8.03 35.70 -8.47
N ASP A 112 8.80 35.97 -9.53
CA ASP A 112 9.17 34.98 -10.55
C ASP A 112 10.13 33.91 -10.01
N PHE A 113 9.96 32.68 -10.52
CA PHE A 113 10.85 31.56 -10.23
C PHE A 113 12.24 31.80 -10.86
N PRO A 114 13.37 31.57 -10.14
CA PRO A 114 13.53 30.75 -8.92
C PRO A 114 13.22 31.44 -7.59
N GLY A 115 13.27 32.77 -7.52
CA GLY A 115 13.06 33.56 -6.29
C GLY A 115 14.02 33.25 -5.12
N ASP A 116 14.15 34.18 -4.17
CA ASP A 116 15.03 33.98 -2.99
C ASP A 116 14.30 33.33 -1.79
N ILE A 117 12.97 33.34 -1.80
CA ILE A 117 12.11 32.93 -0.66
C ILE A 117 11.65 31.48 -0.78
N ILE A 118 11.74 30.88 -1.97
CA ILE A 118 11.21 29.54 -2.25
C ILE A 118 11.91 28.48 -1.40
N HIS A 119 13.25 28.44 -1.37
CA HIS A 119 13.97 27.45 -0.56
C HIS A 119 13.71 27.63 0.95
N PRO A 120 13.79 28.84 1.55
CA PRO A 120 13.41 29.05 2.95
C PRO A 120 11.95 28.69 3.28
N ALA A 121 11.02 28.89 2.33
CA ALA A 121 9.62 28.47 2.50
C ALA A 121 9.48 26.94 2.48
N HIS A 122 10.15 26.25 1.55
CA HIS A 122 10.17 24.79 1.50
C HIS A 122 10.79 24.17 2.75
N VAL A 123 11.87 24.75 3.31
CA VAL A 123 12.45 24.31 4.58
C VAL A 123 11.41 24.38 5.71
N ARG A 124 10.71 25.52 5.84
CA ARG A 124 9.66 25.72 6.87
C ARG A 124 8.46 24.79 6.69
N ALA A 125 8.08 24.47 5.46
CA ALA A 125 6.96 23.58 5.17
C ALA A 125 7.34 22.08 5.28
N ALA A 126 8.57 21.70 4.93
CA ALA A 126 9.06 20.33 5.07
C ALA A 126 9.29 19.94 6.53
N HIS A 127 9.71 20.90 7.35
CA HIS A 127 9.89 20.78 8.79
C HIS A 127 8.88 21.67 9.52
N PRO A 128 7.68 21.16 9.89
CA PRO A 128 6.91 21.89 10.89
C PRO A 128 7.81 22.03 12.12
N ALA A 129 7.95 23.24 12.64
CA ALA A 129 8.53 23.45 13.96
C ALA A 129 7.84 22.44 14.89
N VAL A 130 8.61 21.55 15.52
CA VAL A 130 8.09 20.74 16.61
C VAL A 130 7.52 21.77 17.60
N PRO A 131 6.20 21.86 17.82
CA PRO A 131 5.70 22.71 18.88
C PRO A 131 6.37 22.18 20.13
N GLY A 132 7.14 23.04 20.80
CA GLY A 132 8.10 22.65 21.81
C GLY A 132 7.54 21.61 22.77
N HIS A 133 8.42 20.72 23.21
CA HIS A 133 8.32 20.12 24.53
C HIS A 133 7.93 21.21 25.54
N HIS A 134 6.65 21.30 25.88
CA HIS A 134 6.20 21.96 27.09
C HIS A 134 6.23 20.91 28.20
N PRO A 135 7.14 21.01 29.18
CA PRO A 135 7.09 20.19 30.38
C PRO A 135 6.04 20.83 31.30
N GLY A 136 4.77 20.69 30.95
CA GLY A 136 3.66 21.01 31.84
C GLY A 136 3.22 19.73 32.54
N PRO A 137 3.04 19.69 33.87
CA PRO A 137 2.64 18.50 34.62
C PRO A 137 1.19 18.06 34.36
N ASP A 138 0.47 18.73 33.45
CA ASP A 138 -0.96 18.53 33.23
C ASP A 138 -1.28 18.26 31.75
N ARG A 139 -0.77 17.14 31.26
CA ARG A 139 -1.38 16.43 30.13
C ARG A 139 -1.64 15.01 30.56
N ARG A 140 -2.89 14.74 30.96
CA ARG A 140 -3.50 13.49 30.50
C ARG A 140 -3.24 13.45 28.99
N PRO A 141 -2.55 12.43 28.45
CA PRO A 141 -2.43 12.30 27.01
C PRO A 141 -3.85 12.41 26.47
N PRO A 142 -4.09 13.16 25.37
CA PRO A 142 -5.38 13.09 24.74
C PRO A 142 -5.61 11.60 24.48
N ARG A 143 -6.56 11.00 25.21
CA ARG A 143 -7.25 9.79 24.78
C ARG A 143 -8.08 10.24 23.58
N ALA A 144 -7.42 10.74 22.54
CA ALA A 144 -8.02 11.08 21.28
C ALA A 144 -8.37 9.75 20.65
N GLY A 145 -9.53 9.21 21.03
CA GLY A 145 -10.41 8.38 20.21
C GLY A 145 -9.84 7.11 19.57
N LEU A 146 -8.56 6.78 19.72
CA LEU A 146 -7.95 5.53 19.31
C LEU A 146 -8.23 4.52 20.41
N VAL A 147 -9.52 4.26 20.67
CA VAL A 147 -9.88 2.87 20.94
C VAL A 147 -9.32 2.12 19.74
N PRO A 148 -8.43 1.13 19.91
CA PRO A 148 -8.07 0.27 18.80
C PRO A 148 -9.38 -0.39 18.36
N GLU A 149 -10.02 0.16 17.34
CA GLU A 149 -11.10 -0.51 16.65
C GLU A 149 -10.44 -1.65 15.90
N ALA A 150 -10.21 -2.73 16.64
CA ALA A 150 -9.32 -3.77 16.19
C ALA A 150 -10.05 -4.58 15.12
N HIS A 151 -9.44 -4.63 13.95
CA HIS A 151 -9.95 -5.39 12.83
C HIS A 151 -9.54 -6.83 12.95
N ALA A 152 -10.52 -7.72 12.92
CA ALA A 152 -10.27 -9.14 12.78
C ALA A 152 -10.77 -9.60 11.40
N VAL A 153 -9.94 -10.39 10.72
CA VAL A 153 -10.44 -11.18 9.58
C VAL A 153 -11.35 -12.27 10.14
N PRO A 154 -12.55 -12.51 9.57
CA PRO A 154 -13.43 -13.59 10.00
C PRO A 154 -12.68 -14.92 10.16
N GLY A 155 -13.04 -15.66 11.19
CA GLY A 155 -12.40 -16.91 11.52
C GLY A 155 -12.86 -17.45 12.87
N PRO A 156 -12.30 -18.59 13.31
CA PRO A 156 -12.75 -19.28 14.52
C PRO A 156 -12.75 -18.37 15.75
N GLY A 157 -13.88 -18.31 16.45
CA GLY A 157 -14.07 -17.53 17.68
C GLY A 157 -14.10 -16.00 17.48
N ARG A 158 -14.07 -15.49 16.25
CA ARG A 158 -14.11 -14.05 15.94
C ARG A 158 -15.51 -13.62 15.56
N THR A 159 -16.08 -12.69 16.31
CA THR A 159 -17.42 -12.13 16.08
C THR A 159 -17.34 -10.60 15.93
N GLU A 160 -18.43 -9.97 15.50
CA GLU A 160 -18.49 -8.51 15.33
C GLU A 160 -18.27 -7.71 16.64
N ARG A 161 -18.29 -8.38 17.79
CA ARG A 161 -18.21 -7.74 19.12
C ARG A 161 -16.90 -8.02 19.85
N ASN A 162 -16.05 -8.90 19.30
CA ASN A 162 -14.84 -9.32 19.98
C ASN A 162 -13.59 -9.14 19.12
N VAL A 163 -12.43 -9.23 19.77
CA VAL A 163 -11.13 -9.10 19.13
C VAL A 163 -10.27 -10.25 19.60
N VAL A 164 -10.12 -11.26 18.75
CA VAL A 164 -9.27 -12.41 19.04
C VAL A 164 -7.87 -12.17 18.48
N GLY A 165 -6.90 -12.05 19.38
CA GLY A 165 -5.50 -11.83 19.04
C GLY A 165 -4.59 -11.83 20.27
N VAL A 166 -3.36 -11.40 20.07
CA VAL A 166 -2.36 -11.31 21.15
C VAL A 166 -2.50 -9.99 21.92
N ARG A 167 -2.27 -10.03 23.23
CA ARG A 167 -2.25 -8.83 24.07
C ARG A 167 -1.04 -7.94 23.75
N ILE A 168 -1.16 -6.65 24.08
CA ILE A 168 -0.10 -5.65 23.88
C ILE A 168 1.22 -6.10 24.53
N LEU A 169 1.14 -6.51 25.80
CA LEU A 169 2.26 -7.10 26.53
C LEU A 169 1.96 -8.57 26.85
N PRO A 170 2.96 -9.47 26.71
CA PRO A 170 4.33 -9.22 26.26
C PRO A 170 4.54 -9.37 24.74
N VAL A 171 3.64 -10.09 24.05
CA VAL A 171 3.91 -10.64 22.71
C VAL A 171 3.89 -9.56 21.62
N PHE A 172 2.86 -8.70 21.59
CA PHE A 172 2.73 -7.70 20.52
C PHE A 172 3.87 -6.67 20.58
N ALA A 173 4.23 -6.19 21.77
CA ALA A 173 5.34 -5.26 21.95
C ALA A 173 6.68 -5.85 21.47
N ALA A 174 6.97 -7.12 21.81
CA ALA A 174 8.16 -7.80 21.33
C ALA A 174 8.18 -7.94 19.80
N LYS A 175 7.06 -8.36 19.19
CA LYS A 175 6.92 -8.48 17.73
C LYS A 175 7.05 -7.13 17.02
N ALA A 176 6.40 -6.08 17.53
CA ALA A 176 6.45 -4.75 16.97
C ALA A 176 7.86 -4.13 17.09
N GLY A 177 8.52 -4.29 18.24
CA GLY A 177 9.90 -3.86 18.44
C GLY A 177 10.88 -4.59 17.54
N ALA A 178 10.73 -5.91 17.38
CA ALA A 178 11.54 -6.70 16.45
C ALA A 178 11.31 -6.26 15.00
N PHE A 179 10.07 -6.04 14.59
CA PHE A 179 9.74 -5.58 13.24
C PHE A 179 10.31 -4.18 12.95
N PHE A 180 10.28 -3.28 13.94
CA PHE A 180 10.95 -1.97 13.85
C PHE A 180 12.47 -2.12 13.65
N ALA A 181 13.12 -2.96 14.46
CA ALA A 181 14.56 -3.21 14.36
C ALA A 181 14.94 -3.82 13.00
N ILE A 182 14.15 -4.77 12.50
CA ILE A 182 14.34 -5.36 11.16
C ILE A 182 14.18 -4.29 10.08
N THR A 183 13.12 -3.48 10.15
CA THR A 183 12.87 -2.42 9.16
C THR A 183 14.00 -1.39 9.15
N PHE A 184 14.48 -0.99 10.33
CA PHE A 184 15.62 -0.09 10.45
C PHE A 184 16.92 -0.73 9.92
N GLY A 185 17.15 -2.01 10.21
CA GLY A 185 18.29 -2.77 9.68
C GLY A 185 18.27 -2.87 8.15
N VAL A 186 17.11 -3.15 7.56
CA VAL A 186 16.92 -3.17 6.10
C VAL A 186 17.22 -1.80 5.50
N LEU A 187 16.70 -0.71 6.09
CA LEU A 187 17.01 0.65 5.64
C LEU A 187 18.51 0.97 5.74
N GLY A 188 19.19 0.50 6.80
CA GLY A 188 20.63 0.65 6.96
C GLY A 188 21.42 -0.09 5.88
N ILE A 189 21.05 -1.34 5.58
CA ILE A 189 21.68 -2.12 4.49
C ILE A 189 21.42 -1.44 3.15
N MET A 190 20.18 -1.01 2.89
CA MET A 190 19.82 -0.34 1.64
C MET A 190 20.61 0.96 1.45
N ALA A 191 20.75 1.77 2.50
CA ALA A 191 21.53 2.99 2.43
C ALA A 191 23.03 2.73 2.23
N GLY A 192 23.59 1.67 2.83
CA GLY A 192 25.01 1.34 2.66
C GLY A 192 25.34 0.75 1.28
N VAL A 193 24.44 -0.07 0.73
CA VAL A 193 24.69 -0.83 -0.52
C VAL A 193 24.16 -0.09 -1.75
N PHE A 194 22.99 0.55 -1.65
CA PHE A 194 22.33 1.19 -2.77
C PHE A 194 22.39 2.72 -2.64
N GLN A 195 23.25 3.32 -3.46
CA GLN A 195 23.36 4.77 -3.55
C GLN A 195 22.05 5.40 -4.02
N ILE A 196 21.57 6.39 -3.26
CA ILE A 196 20.37 7.17 -3.58
C ILE A 196 20.69 8.67 -3.60
N ASN A 197 20.10 9.37 -4.57
CA ASN A 197 20.21 10.82 -4.77
C ASN A 197 21.67 11.37 -4.71
N PRO A 198 22.53 11.00 -5.68
CA PRO A 198 23.90 11.48 -5.76
C PRO A 198 23.98 12.89 -6.36
N VAL A 199 23.63 13.91 -5.58
CA VAL A 199 23.55 15.31 -6.01
C VAL A 199 24.83 15.82 -6.68
N TRP A 200 26.01 15.35 -6.27
CA TRP A 200 27.30 15.74 -6.83
C TRP A 200 27.49 15.32 -8.30
N THR A 201 26.73 14.34 -8.79
CA THR A 201 26.77 13.93 -10.21
C THR A 201 25.86 14.77 -11.09
N ILE A 202 24.83 15.37 -10.49
CA ILE A 202 23.78 16.13 -11.19
C ILE A 202 24.18 17.60 -11.32
N GLY A 203 24.83 18.15 -10.29
CA GLY A 203 25.24 19.55 -10.25
C GLY A 203 24.18 20.48 -9.66
N PRO A 204 24.55 21.73 -9.38
CA PRO A 204 23.64 22.73 -8.81
C PRO A 204 22.57 23.15 -9.83
N TYR A 205 21.41 23.55 -9.34
CA TYR A 205 20.34 24.04 -10.20
C TYR A 205 20.76 25.32 -10.97
N ASN A 206 20.51 25.29 -12.28
CA ASN A 206 20.65 26.43 -13.18
C ASN A 206 19.47 26.43 -14.17
N PRO A 207 18.64 27.50 -14.25
CA PRO A 207 17.50 27.56 -15.15
C PRO A 207 17.81 27.35 -16.64
N ALA A 208 19.08 27.53 -17.05
CA ALA A 208 19.53 27.35 -18.43
C ALA A 208 19.98 25.91 -18.76
N GLN A 209 19.99 25.00 -17.78
CA GLN A 209 20.43 23.62 -17.94
C GLN A 209 19.32 22.64 -17.54
N VAL A 210 19.36 21.43 -18.09
CA VAL A 210 18.41 20.35 -17.77
C VAL A 210 19.11 19.00 -17.88
N SER A 211 18.75 18.04 -17.02
CA SER A 211 19.20 16.66 -17.12
C SER A 211 18.25 15.83 -17.99
N ALA A 212 18.78 14.86 -18.73
CA ALA A 212 17.96 13.80 -19.32
C ALA A 212 17.35 12.93 -18.20
N GLY A 213 16.07 12.53 -18.31
CA GLY A 213 15.41 11.74 -17.27
C GLY A 213 14.96 12.56 -16.06
N SER A 214 14.45 13.79 -16.28
CA SER A 214 13.90 14.59 -15.17
C SER A 214 12.59 13.99 -14.70
N GLN A 215 12.64 13.21 -13.61
CA GLN A 215 11.49 12.55 -13.03
C GLN A 215 11.51 12.73 -11.50
N PRO A 216 10.36 12.95 -10.87
CA PRO A 216 10.28 13.01 -9.42
C PRO A 216 10.38 11.60 -8.81
N ASP A 217 10.46 11.56 -7.48
CA ASP A 217 10.38 10.31 -6.72
C ASP A 217 9.06 9.56 -6.97
N ILE A 218 9.08 8.25 -6.75
CA ILE A 218 7.98 7.30 -7.06
C ILE A 218 6.59 7.75 -6.59
N TYR A 219 6.50 8.43 -5.44
CA TYR A 219 5.24 8.88 -4.87
C TYR A 219 4.64 10.10 -5.59
N MET A 220 5.42 10.83 -6.39
CA MET A 220 4.99 11.94 -7.24
C MET A 220 5.02 11.61 -8.74
N GLN A 221 5.63 10.50 -9.15
CA GLN A 221 5.76 10.11 -10.57
C GLN A 221 4.43 10.09 -11.31
N TRP A 222 3.36 9.62 -10.68
CA TRP A 222 2.05 9.58 -11.32
C TRP A 222 1.52 10.97 -11.71
N THR A 223 1.91 12.04 -11.00
CA THR A 223 1.49 13.42 -11.33
C THR A 223 2.19 13.96 -12.56
N ASP A 224 3.51 13.74 -12.69
CA ASP A 224 4.28 14.12 -13.88
C ASP A 224 3.93 13.21 -15.07
N GLY A 225 3.76 11.92 -14.84
CA GLY A 225 3.30 10.98 -15.85
C GLY A 225 1.92 11.38 -16.41
N LEU A 226 1.00 11.84 -15.57
CA LEU A 226 -0.27 12.39 -16.04
C LEU A 226 -0.07 13.65 -16.91
N ALA A 227 0.85 14.54 -16.54
CA ALA A 227 1.20 15.71 -17.35
C ALA A 227 1.79 15.33 -18.72
N ARG A 228 2.63 14.29 -18.78
CA ARG A 228 3.19 13.77 -20.06
C ARG A 228 2.12 13.13 -20.95
N LEU A 229 1.14 12.46 -20.34
CA LEU A 229 0.10 11.77 -21.08
C LEU A 229 -1.01 12.70 -21.57
N MET A 230 -1.23 13.84 -20.90
CA MET A 230 -2.27 14.79 -21.29
C MET A 230 -2.06 15.29 -22.73
N PRO A 231 -3.06 15.16 -23.63
CA PRO A 231 -3.03 15.84 -24.92
C PRO A 231 -2.88 17.36 -24.78
N PRO A 232 -2.31 18.06 -25.78
CA PRO A 232 -2.15 19.51 -25.77
C PRO A 232 -3.51 20.21 -26.04
N TRP A 233 -4.46 20.04 -25.12
CA TRP A 233 -5.79 20.63 -25.18
C TRP A 233 -5.80 21.95 -24.42
N GLU A 234 -5.66 23.04 -25.16
CA GLU A 234 -5.71 24.40 -24.64
C GLU A 234 -7.03 25.07 -25.00
N LEU A 235 -7.54 25.90 -24.10
CA LEU A 235 -8.75 26.71 -24.35
C LEU A 235 -8.37 28.19 -24.35
N TYR A 236 -8.79 28.88 -25.41
CA TYR A 236 -8.59 30.32 -25.57
C TYR A 236 -9.93 31.03 -25.38
N LEU A 237 -10.10 31.70 -24.24
CA LEU A 237 -11.33 32.42 -23.85
C LEU A 237 -11.08 33.92 -23.92
N GLY A 238 -11.27 34.50 -25.11
CA GLY A 238 -10.96 35.91 -25.35
C GLY A 238 -9.47 36.20 -25.12
N ASN A 239 -9.16 37.01 -24.10
CA ASN A 239 -7.78 37.35 -23.71
C ASN A 239 -7.16 36.38 -22.68
N TYR A 240 -7.90 35.36 -22.26
CA TYR A 240 -7.44 34.39 -21.26
C TYR A 240 -7.11 33.06 -21.92
N THR A 241 -6.01 32.45 -21.51
CA THR A 241 -5.60 31.12 -21.97
C THR A 241 -5.68 30.14 -20.80
N ILE A 242 -6.37 29.03 -20.99
CA ILE A 242 -6.33 27.88 -20.09
C ILE A 242 -5.36 26.86 -20.71
N PRO A 243 -4.16 26.69 -20.12
CA PRO A 243 -3.14 25.80 -20.67
C PRO A 243 -3.51 24.34 -20.46
N ALA A 244 -2.94 23.43 -21.27
CA ALA A 244 -3.24 21.99 -21.19
C ALA A 244 -2.93 21.38 -19.81
N ILE A 245 -1.93 21.93 -19.10
CA ILE A 245 -1.56 21.49 -17.75
C ILE A 245 -2.68 21.69 -16.72
N PHE A 246 -3.64 22.59 -16.97
CA PHE A 246 -4.80 22.78 -16.10
C PHE A 246 -5.62 21.49 -15.95
N TRP A 247 -5.75 20.70 -17.02
CA TRP A 247 -6.48 19.43 -16.98
C TRP A 247 -5.85 18.42 -16.02
N VAL A 248 -4.53 18.48 -15.81
CA VAL A 248 -3.83 17.65 -14.83
C VAL A 248 -4.29 18.00 -13.42
N VAL A 249 -4.41 19.30 -13.09
CA VAL A 249 -4.91 19.77 -11.79
C VAL A 249 -6.34 19.30 -11.57
N VAL A 250 -7.20 19.44 -12.58
CA VAL A 250 -8.60 19.02 -12.51
C VAL A 250 -8.70 17.51 -12.28
N LEU A 251 -7.93 16.71 -13.02
CA LEU A 251 -7.91 15.25 -12.87
C LEU A 251 -7.37 14.82 -11.50
N ILE A 252 -6.28 15.42 -11.03
CA ILE A 252 -5.75 15.19 -9.67
C ILE A 252 -6.82 15.53 -8.62
N GLY A 253 -7.47 16.69 -8.75
CA GLY A 253 -8.54 17.12 -7.86
C GLY A 253 -9.72 16.15 -7.84
N PHE A 254 -10.14 15.66 -9.02
CA PHE A 254 -11.19 14.66 -9.15
C PHE A 254 -10.78 13.32 -8.51
N MET A 255 -9.55 12.86 -8.72
CA MET A 255 -9.04 11.62 -8.11
C MET A 255 -9.03 11.70 -6.59
N PHE A 256 -8.47 12.78 -6.02
CA PHE A 256 -8.47 12.96 -4.56
C PHE A 256 -9.88 13.13 -4.02
N THR A 257 -10.76 13.86 -4.70
CA THR A 257 -12.16 14.00 -4.28
C THR A 257 -12.86 12.64 -4.27
N GLY A 258 -12.69 11.83 -5.32
CA GLY A 258 -13.23 10.47 -5.39
C GLY A 258 -12.66 9.56 -4.30
N MET A 259 -11.36 9.66 -4.03
CA MET A 259 -10.67 8.90 -2.98
C MET A 259 -11.18 9.27 -1.59
N PHE A 260 -11.28 10.56 -1.28
CA PHE A 260 -11.83 11.03 0.00
C PHE A 260 -13.29 10.62 0.13
N ALA A 261 -14.10 10.84 -0.91
CA ALA A 261 -15.53 10.55 -0.89
C ALA A 261 -15.87 9.05 -0.94
N TYR A 262 -14.89 8.17 -1.20
CA TYR A 262 -15.12 6.76 -1.50
C TYR A 262 -16.00 6.00 -0.49
N PRO A 263 -15.83 6.12 0.85
CA PRO A 263 -16.69 5.45 1.82
C PRO A 263 -18.17 5.81 1.67
N TRP A 264 -18.48 7.09 1.40
CA TRP A 264 -19.85 7.56 1.20
C TRP A 264 -20.42 7.16 -0.15
N ILE A 265 -19.58 7.10 -1.18
CA ILE A 265 -19.97 6.60 -2.50
C ILE A 265 -20.37 5.13 -2.39
N GLU A 266 -19.52 4.28 -1.80
CA GLU A 266 -19.82 2.85 -1.61
C GLU A 266 -21.07 2.68 -0.75
N LYS A 267 -21.14 3.34 0.40
CA LYS A 267 -22.30 3.30 1.31
C LYS A 267 -23.62 3.67 0.64
N ARG A 268 -23.62 4.70 -0.23
CA ARG A 268 -24.81 5.13 -0.96
C ARG A 268 -25.24 4.12 -2.02
N LEU A 269 -24.28 3.51 -2.72
CA LEU A 269 -24.55 2.56 -3.80
C LEU A 269 -24.94 1.17 -3.27
N THR A 270 -24.35 0.71 -2.17
CA THR A 270 -24.63 -0.60 -1.57
C THR A 270 -25.78 -0.54 -0.56
N GLY A 271 -26.10 0.63 -0.02
CA GLY A 271 -27.05 0.78 1.09
C GLY A 271 -26.49 0.29 2.44
N ASP A 272 -25.18 0.03 2.52
CA ASP A 272 -24.53 -0.59 3.68
C ASP A 272 -24.36 0.40 4.85
N ASN A 273 -25.35 0.46 5.74
CA ASN A 273 -25.37 1.34 6.91
C ASN A 273 -25.05 0.62 8.24
N ALA A 274 -24.77 -0.68 8.18
CA ALA A 274 -24.51 -1.49 9.38
C ALA A 274 -23.13 -1.20 9.97
N HIS A 275 -22.97 -1.55 11.25
CA HIS A 275 -21.70 -1.43 11.96
C HIS A 275 -20.86 -2.67 11.66
N HIS A 276 -19.65 -2.48 11.13
CA HIS A 276 -18.74 -3.58 10.77
C HIS A 276 -17.48 -3.48 11.59
N ASN A 277 -17.07 -4.58 12.22
CA ASN A 277 -15.79 -4.77 12.88
C ASN A 277 -15.00 -5.92 12.23
N LEU A 278 -15.70 -6.88 11.62
CA LEU A 278 -15.06 -7.89 10.78
C LEU A 278 -14.71 -7.35 9.39
N LEU A 279 -13.53 -7.75 8.92
CA LEU A 279 -13.05 -7.42 7.59
C LEU A 279 -13.70 -8.33 6.54
N GLN A 280 -13.86 -7.80 5.33
CA GLN A 280 -14.22 -8.63 4.19
C GLN A 280 -12.96 -9.15 3.54
N ARG A 281 -12.96 -10.41 3.09
CA ARG A 281 -11.88 -10.86 2.20
C ARG A 281 -12.07 -10.15 0.85
N PRO A 282 -11.00 -9.70 0.19
CA PRO A 282 -11.11 -8.98 -1.07
C PRO A 282 -11.88 -9.75 -2.16
N ARG A 283 -11.82 -11.08 -2.15
CA ARG A 283 -12.58 -11.91 -3.09
C ARG A 283 -14.09 -11.87 -2.87
N ASP A 284 -14.56 -11.57 -1.66
CA ASP A 284 -15.99 -11.59 -1.31
C ASP A 284 -16.74 -10.34 -1.80
N VAL A 285 -16.01 -9.27 -2.15
CA VAL A 285 -16.57 -8.02 -2.68
C VAL A 285 -16.01 -7.74 -4.08
N PRO A 286 -16.46 -8.47 -5.11
CA PRO A 286 -15.83 -8.50 -6.42
C PRO A 286 -15.86 -7.14 -7.12
N VAL A 287 -16.93 -6.35 -6.94
CA VAL A 287 -17.05 -5.00 -7.54
C VAL A 287 -16.02 -4.04 -6.95
N ARG A 288 -15.93 -3.96 -5.61
CA ARG A 288 -14.92 -3.11 -4.94
C ARG A 288 -13.51 -3.51 -5.34
N THR A 289 -13.21 -4.81 -5.34
CA THR A 289 -11.89 -5.32 -5.72
C THR A 289 -11.57 -5.00 -7.19
N ALA A 290 -12.57 -5.05 -8.08
CA ALA A 290 -12.40 -4.65 -9.47
C ALA A 290 -12.16 -3.13 -9.63
N ILE A 291 -12.88 -2.28 -8.90
CA ILE A 291 -12.64 -0.82 -8.87
C ILE A 291 -11.23 -0.53 -8.32
N GLY A 292 -10.80 -1.23 -7.28
CA GLY A 292 -9.45 -1.11 -6.73
C GLY A 292 -8.38 -1.50 -7.74
N ALA A 293 -8.56 -2.61 -8.46
CA ALA A 293 -7.65 -3.04 -9.53
C ALA A 293 -7.60 -2.04 -10.70
N MET A 294 -8.75 -1.44 -11.04
CA MET A 294 -8.85 -0.35 -12.01
C MET A 294 -8.05 0.88 -11.55
N ALA A 295 -8.20 1.30 -10.29
CA ALA A 295 -7.44 2.43 -9.74
C ALA A 295 -5.93 2.14 -9.66
N VAL A 296 -5.53 0.94 -9.25
CA VAL A 296 -4.12 0.52 -9.19
C VAL A 296 -3.50 0.49 -10.58
N SER A 297 -4.17 -0.11 -11.57
CA SER A 297 -3.67 -0.14 -12.95
C SER A 297 -3.55 1.27 -13.53
N PHE A 298 -4.53 2.14 -13.28
CA PHE A 298 -4.46 3.56 -13.66
C PHE A 298 -3.25 4.26 -13.03
N TYR A 299 -3.03 4.09 -11.72
CA TYR A 299 -1.86 4.63 -11.00
C TYR A 299 -0.53 4.10 -11.57
N VAL A 300 -0.42 2.80 -11.81
CA VAL A 300 0.80 2.16 -12.35
C VAL A 300 1.11 2.69 -13.74
N ILE A 301 0.12 2.84 -14.63
CA ILE A 301 0.35 3.36 -15.99
C ILE A 301 0.86 4.79 -15.95
N MET A 302 0.25 5.66 -15.13
CA MET A 302 0.74 7.03 -14.96
C MET A 302 2.16 7.04 -14.41
N THR A 303 2.45 6.21 -13.40
CA THR A 303 3.78 6.11 -12.78
C THR A 303 4.84 5.66 -13.80
N LEU A 304 4.56 4.61 -14.57
CA LEU A 304 5.47 4.11 -15.61
C LEU A 304 5.64 5.12 -16.76
N SER A 305 4.59 5.85 -17.10
CA SER A 305 4.64 6.87 -18.17
C SER A 305 5.46 8.10 -17.78
N CYS A 306 5.67 8.34 -16.49
CA CYS A 306 6.64 9.33 -16.02
C CYS A 306 8.07 8.98 -16.43
N MET A 307 8.39 7.68 -16.51
CA MET A 307 9.71 7.17 -16.87
C MET A 307 9.81 6.81 -18.36
N ASN A 308 8.95 7.39 -19.21
CA ASN A 308 8.82 7.03 -20.62
C ASN A 308 10.10 7.24 -21.44
N ASP A 309 10.93 8.20 -21.06
CA ASP A 309 12.25 8.50 -21.64
C ASP A 309 13.28 7.42 -21.30
N ILE A 310 13.35 7.00 -20.04
CA ILE A 310 14.23 5.90 -19.60
C ILE A 310 13.76 4.57 -20.21
N ILE A 311 12.45 4.32 -20.25
CA ILE A 311 11.88 3.13 -20.87
C ILE A 311 12.21 3.12 -22.37
N ALA A 312 12.01 4.23 -23.07
CA ALA A 312 12.35 4.37 -24.48
C ALA A 312 13.85 4.10 -24.72
N PHE A 313 14.72 4.66 -23.88
CA PHE A 313 16.17 4.50 -24.00
C PHE A 313 16.64 3.08 -23.70
N ARG A 314 16.13 2.43 -22.64
CA ARG A 314 16.59 1.09 -22.20
C ARG A 314 15.99 -0.04 -23.01
N PHE A 315 14.73 0.07 -23.42
CA PHE A 315 14.04 -0.96 -24.21
C PHE A 315 14.08 -0.70 -25.71
N HIS A 316 14.78 0.35 -26.15
CA HIS A 316 14.92 0.72 -27.56
C HIS A 316 13.57 0.91 -28.27
N ILE A 317 12.60 1.53 -27.58
CA ILE A 317 11.28 1.87 -28.10
C ILE A 317 11.25 3.37 -28.40
N SER A 318 10.52 3.80 -29.43
CA SER A 318 10.33 5.23 -29.72
C SER A 318 9.63 5.95 -28.56
N LEU A 319 10.09 7.17 -28.21
CA LEU A 319 9.48 8.02 -27.19
C LEU A 319 8.01 8.38 -27.50
N ASN A 320 7.70 8.57 -28.78
CA ASN A 320 6.33 8.83 -29.21
C ASN A 320 5.46 7.58 -29.02
N ALA A 321 6.01 6.41 -29.32
CA ALA A 321 5.31 5.15 -29.12
C ALA A 321 5.04 4.88 -27.64
N THR A 322 6.00 5.12 -26.75
CA THR A 322 5.78 4.95 -25.29
C THR A 322 4.71 5.91 -24.75
N THR A 323 4.64 7.14 -25.27
CA THR A 323 3.60 8.10 -24.89
C THR A 323 2.21 7.67 -25.39
N TRP A 324 2.10 7.21 -26.64
CA TRP A 324 0.85 6.67 -27.17
C TRP A 324 0.41 5.39 -26.47
N MET A 325 1.35 4.51 -26.12
CA MET A 325 1.08 3.33 -25.29
C MET A 325 0.49 3.72 -23.94
N GLY A 326 1.03 4.76 -23.29
CA GLY A 326 0.47 5.28 -22.05
C GLY A 326 -0.94 5.87 -22.24
N ARG A 327 -1.17 6.67 -23.28
CA ARG A 327 -2.49 7.29 -23.58
C ARG A 327 -3.57 6.25 -23.85
N ILE A 328 -3.29 5.29 -24.74
CA ILE A 328 -4.19 4.18 -25.04
C ILE A 328 -4.34 3.30 -23.81
N GLY A 329 -3.24 3.07 -23.08
CA GLY A 329 -3.19 2.31 -21.85
C GLY A 329 -4.14 2.84 -20.78
N LEU A 330 -4.19 4.15 -20.55
CA LEU A 330 -5.10 4.79 -19.58
C LEU A 330 -6.58 4.53 -19.90
N LEU A 331 -6.95 4.34 -21.16
CA LEU A 331 -8.33 4.09 -21.57
C LEU A 331 -8.68 2.60 -21.60
N VAL A 332 -7.73 1.73 -21.98
CA VAL A 332 -8.00 0.30 -22.22
C VAL A 332 -7.68 -0.57 -21.01
N VAL A 333 -6.53 -0.34 -20.37
CA VAL A 333 -6.03 -1.24 -19.32
C VAL A 333 -6.88 -1.17 -18.04
N PRO A 334 -7.35 0.00 -17.54
CA PRO A 334 -8.18 0.01 -16.33
C PRO A 334 -9.53 -0.72 -16.49
N PRO A 335 -10.31 -0.52 -17.58
CA PRO A 335 -11.53 -1.32 -17.80
C PRO A 335 -11.23 -2.81 -17.96
N LEU A 336 -10.12 -3.17 -18.61
CA LEU A 336 -9.69 -4.57 -18.72
C LEU A 336 -9.32 -5.16 -17.36
N ALA A 337 -8.57 -4.42 -16.53
CA ALA A 337 -8.22 -4.80 -15.17
C ALA A 337 -9.46 -4.97 -14.29
N TYR A 338 -10.46 -4.09 -14.43
CA TYR A 338 -11.76 -4.23 -13.78
C TYR A 338 -12.43 -5.56 -14.16
N PHE A 339 -12.55 -5.84 -15.46
CA PHE A 339 -13.21 -7.06 -15.94
C PHE A 339 -12.49 -8.32 -15.44
N ILE A 340 -11.16 -8.36 -15.56
CA ILE A 340 -10.34 -9.48 -15.11
C ILE A 340 -10.47 -9.66 -13.59
N ALA A 341 -10.28 -8.60 -12.81
CA ALA A 341 -10.34 -8.69 -11.35
C ALA A 341 -11.73 -9.10 -10.84
N TYR A 342 -12.80 -8.62 -11.48
CA TYR A 342 -14.18 -9.02 -11.15
C TYR A 342 -14.39 -10.52 -11.38
N ARG A 343 -14.01 -11.02 -12.56
CA ARG A 343 -14.13 -12.45 -12.91
C ARG A 343 -13.22 -13.32 -12.05
N TRP A 344 -12.02 -12.85 -11.74
CA TRP A 344 -11.06 -13.53 -10.89
C TRP A 344 -11.60 -13.66 -9.47
N ALA A 345 -12.18 -12.60 -8.90
CA ALA A 345 -12.80 -12.64 -7.57
C ALA A 345 -13.94 -13.67 -7.51
N LEU A 346 -14.85 -13.69 -8.50
CA LEU A 346 -15.91 -14.70 -8.60
C LEU A 346 -15.37 -16.13 -8.74
N SER A 347 -14.31 -16.32 -9.54
CA SER A 347 -13.65 -17.62 -9.67
C SER A 347 -13.04 -18.09 -8.34
N LEU A 348 -12.45 -17.18 -7.56
CA LEU A 348 -11.90 -17.49 -6.25
C LEU A 348 -13.00 -17.83 -5.24
N GLN A 349 -14.17 -17.20 -5.32
CA GLN A 349 -15.33 -17.57 -4.50
C GLN A 349 -15.84 -18.97 -4.84
N ARG A 350 -15.97 -19.29 -6.13
CA ARG A 350 -16.40 -20.63 -6.59
C ARG A 350 -15.44 -21.71 -6.11
N SER A 351 -14.14 -21.48 -6.28
CA SER A 351 -13.11 -22.40 -5.80
C SER A 351 -13.05 -22.52 -4.27
N ASP A 352 -13.58 -21.55 -3.51
CA ASP A 352 -13.73 -21.70 -2.05
C ASP A 352 -14.99 -22.53 -1.71
N ARG A 353 -16.09 -22.38 -2.48
CA ARG A 353 -17.32 -23.17 -2.32
C ARG A 353 -17.16 -24.63 -2.73
N GLU A 354 -16.45 -24.90 -3.82
CA GLU A 354 -16.14 -26.27 -4.27
C GLU A 354 -15.47 -27.08 -3.16
N VAL A 355 -14.54 -26.47 -2.42
CA VAL A 355 -13.86 -27.12 -1.29
C VAL A 355 -14.79 -27.35 -0.09
N LEU A 356 -15.78 -26.49 0.14
CA LEU A 356 -16.78 -26.69 1.19
C LEU A 356 -17.82 -27.76 0.84
N GLU A 357 -18.13 -27.90 -0.45
CA GLU A 357 -19.11 -28.87 -0.97
C GLU A 357 -18.49 -30.27 -1.15
N HIS A 358 -17.26 -30.39 -1.63
CA HIS A 358 -16.64 -31.67 -1.99
C HIS A 358 -15.48 -32.08 -1.07
N GLY A 359 -14.89 -31.14 -0.34
CA GLY A 359 -13.68 -31.36 0.45
C GLY A 359 -12.40 -30.92 -0.27
N ILE A 360 -11.25 -31.11 0.39
CA ILE A 360 -9.94 -30.77 -0.17
C ILE A 360 -9.46 -31.88 -1.09
N GLU A 361 -9.09 -31.52 -2.30
CA GLU A 361 -8.37 -32.35 -3.25
C GLU A 361 -7.06 -32.88 -2.62
N THR A 362 -6.93 -34.19 -2.49
CA THR A 362 -5.73 -34.82 -1.91
C THR A 362 -4.64 -35.08 -2.95
N GLY A 363 -4.98 -35.06 -4.24
CA GLY A 363 -4.10 -35.50 -5.32
C GLY A 363 -3.90 -37.02 -5.38
N ILE A 364 -4.60 -37.80 -4.55
CA ILE A 364 -4.56 -39.27 -4.58
C ILE A 364 -5.70 -39.77 -5.45
N ILE A 365 -5.35 -40.40 -6.58
CA ILE A 365 -6.32 -41.01 -7.49
C ILE A 365 -6.47 -42.49 -7.15
N LYS A 366 -7.71 -42.94 -6.94
CA LYS A 366 -8.06 -44.34 -6.69
C LYS A 366 -8.89 -44.90 -7.83
N ARG A 367 -8.51 -46.07 -8.35
CA ARG A 367 -9.31 -46.82 -9.32
C ARG A 367 -10.29 -47.75 -8.60
N LEU A 368 -11.57 -47.62 -8.90
CA LEU A 368 -12.63 -48.47 -8.36
C LEU A 368 -12.70 -49.83 -9.07
N PRO A 369 -13.30 -50.88 -8.46
CA PRO A 369 -13.45 -52.20 -9.09
C PRO A 369 -14.18 -52.17 -10.43
N GLN A 370 -15.08 -51.20 -10.62
CA GLN A 370 -15.81 -50.96 -11.88
C GLN A 370 -14.99 -50.26 -12.98
N GLY A 371 -13.74 -49.87 -12.69
CA GLY A 371 -12.82 -49.24 -13.63
C GLY A 371 -12.78 -47.71 -13.61
N GLU A 372 -13.68 -47.05 -12.86
CA GLU A 372 -13.74 -45.60 -12.68
C GLU A 372 -12.54 -45.08 -11.86
N TYR A 373 -12.08 -43.86 -12.17
CA TYR A 373 -11.07 -43.15 -11.41
C TYR A 373 -11.72 -42.04 -10.59
N ILE A 374 -11.52 -42.08 -9.28
CA ILE A 374 -11.98 -41.03 -8.37
C ILE A 374 -10.77 -40.36 -7.73
N GLU A 375 -10.86 -39.05 -7.55
CA GLU A 375 -9.97 -38.34 -6.65
C GLU A 375 -10.51 -38.45 -5.22
N VAL A 376 -9.64 -38.85 -4.30
CA VAL A 376 -10.00 -38.89 -2.88
C VAL A 376 -10.03 -37.45 -2.37
N HIS A 377 -11.19 -37.02 -1.90
CA HIS A 377 -11.34 -35.73 -1.25
C HIS A 377 -11.35 -35.89 0.26
N GLN A 378 -10.66 -34.99 0.97
CA GLN A 378 -10.71 -34.92 2.43
C GLN A 378 -11.84 -33.96 2.84
N PRO A 379 -12.95 -34.45 3.44
CA PRO A 379 -14.00 -33.59 3.95
C PRO A 379 -13.47 -32.71 5.09
N LEU A 380 -13.90 -31.44 5.11
CA LEU A 380 -13.58 -30.48 6.16
C LEU A 380 -14.53 -30.56 7.37
N GLY A 381 -15.74 -31.07 7.14
CA GLY A 381 -16.81 -31.16 8.13
C GLY A 381 -17.28 -32.60 8.37
N PRO A 382 -18.43 -32.77 9.02
CA PRO A 382 -19.07 -34.06 9.16
C PRO A 382 -19.41 -34.68 7.80
N VAL A 383 -19.49 -36.01 7.78
CA VAL A 383 -19.92 -36.79 6.61
C VAL A 383 -21.28 -37.43 6.89
N ASP A 384 -22.06 -37.65 5.84
CA ASP A 384 -23.31 -38.40 5.91
C ASP A 384 -23.07 -39.92 5.98
N ASP A 385 -24.15 -40.69 6.11
CA ASP A 385 -24.10 -42.16 6.18
C ASP A 385 -23.55 -42.82 4.89
N HIS A 386 -23.51 -42.07 3.78
CA HIS A 386 -22.98 -42.50 2.49
C HIS A 386 -21.52 -42.08 2.26
N GLY A 387 -20.92 -41.37 3.22
CA GLY A 387 -19.54 -40.87 3.13
C GLY A 387 -19.39 -39.59 2.32
N HIS A 388 -20.49 -38.93 1.94
CA HIS A 388 -20.45 -37.61 1.32
C HIS A 388 -20.26 -36.52 2.38
N PRO A 389 -19.45 -35.49 2.09
CA PRO A 389 -19.34 -34.32 2.95
C PRO A 389 -20.70 -33.62 3.10
N ILE A 390 -21.06 -33.26 4.34
CA ILE A 390 -22.17 -32.34 4.57
C ILE A 390 -21.67 -30.93 4.19
N PRO A 391 -22.31 -30.23 3.22
CA PRO A 391 -21.83 -28.93 2.77
C PRO A 391 -21.78 -27.91 3.91
N LEU A 392 -20.61 -27.32 4.11
CA LEU A 392 -20.42 -26.30 5.15
C LEU A 392 -20.82 -24.91 4.63
N PRO A 393 -21.43 -24.05 5.45
CA PRO A 393 -21.72 -22.66 5.07
C PRO A 393 -20.43 -21.85 4.93
N TYR A 394 -20.44 -20.86 4.04
CA TYR A 394 -19.32 -19.92 3.89
C TYR A 394 -19.39 -18.80 4.92
N GLU A 395 -18.34 -18.66 5.75
CA GLU A 395 -18.29 -17.70 6.86
C GLU A 395 -17.25 -16.57 6.64
N GLY A 396 -16.72 -16.41 5.43
CA GLY A 396 -15.72 -15.36 5.15
C GLY A 396 -14.31 -15.66 5.68
N ALA A 397 -14.06 -16.86 6.23
CA ALA A 397 -12.74 -17.31 6.64
C ALA A 397 -11.89 -17.81 5.46
N ALA A 398 -10.57 -17.86 5.64
CA ALA A 398 -9.68 -18.44 4.64
C ALA A 398 -9.69 -19.97 4.73
N ILE A 399 -10.18 -20.64 3.68
CA ILE A 399 -10.31 -22.10 3.62
C ILE A 399 -8.99 -22.71 3.11
N PRO A 400 -8.43 -23.73 3.78
CA PRO A 400 -7.27 -24.47 3.27
C PRO A 400 -7.64 -25.26 2.03
N LYS A 401 -6.80 -25.21 0.99
CA LYS A 401 -7.00 -25.93 -0.29
C LYS A 401 -5.96 -27.02 -0.53
N LYS A 402 -5.10 -27.28 0.44
CA LYS A 402 -4.00 -28.23 0.32
C LYS A 402 -3.88 -29.01 1.62
N MET A 403 -3.72 -30.32 1.51
CA MET A 403 -3.57 -31.22 2.65
C MET A 403 -2.37 -30.88 3.54
N ASN A 404 -1.29 -30.32 2.97
CA ASN A 404 -0.12 -29.90 3.75
C ASN A 404 -0.45 -28.80 4.77
N LYS A 405 -1.46 -27.95 4.52
CA LYS A 405 -1.93 -26.94 5.48
C LYS A 405 -2.75 -27.52 6.62
N LEU A 406 -3.23 -28.76 6.48
CA LEU A 406 -3.93 -29.50 7.52
C LEU A 406 -2.98 -30.36 8.38
N GLY A 407 -1.66 -30.27 8.16
CA GLY A 407 -0.69 -31.06 8.90
C GLY A 407 -0.52 -32.50 8.40
N ALA A 408 -1.09 -32.85 7.23
CA ALA A 408 -1.00 -34.20 6.67
C ALA A 408 0.45 -34.66 6.36
N ALA A 409 1.38 -33.72 6.19
CA ALA A 409 2.80 -34.01 5.92
C ALA A 409 3.61 -34.35 7.18
N GLY A 410 3.06 -34.17 8.38
CA GLY A 410 3.77 -34.40 9.65
C GLY A 410 4.87 -33.37 9.96
N SER A 411 5.76 -33.73 10.89
CA SER A 411 6.90 -32.93 11.31
C SER A 411 8.22 -33.57 10.82
N PRO A 412 9.20 -32.79 10.33
CA PRO A 412 10.47 -33.32 9.81
C PRO A 412 11.43 -33.88 10.88
N GLY A 413 11.02 -33.89 12.16
CA GLY A 413 11.87 -34.28 13.31
C GLY A 413 12.55 -33.07 13.97
N SER A 414 12.82 -33.16 15.27
CA SER A 414 13.57 -32.11 15.99
C SER A 414 15.08 -32.34 15.90
N GLY A 415 15.84 -31.25 15.91
CA GLY A 415 17.30 -31.29 15.89
C GLY A 415 17.94 -30.07 15.23
N GLY A 416 19.27 -30.12 15.13
CA GLY A 416 20.04 -29.18 14.32
C GLY A 416 19.91 -29.48 12.84
N LEU A 417 20.44 -28.58 12.00
CA LEU A 417 20.43 -28.76 10.54
C LEU A 417 21.17 -30.03 10.08
N PHE A 418 22.17 -30.48 10.84
CA PHE A 418 23.04 -31.60 10.49
C PHE A 418 22.91 -32.82 11.41
N PHE A 419 22.35 -32.64 12.61
CA PHE A 419 22.32 -33.66 13.64
C PHE A 419 20.91 -33.72 14.23
N ALA A 420 20.34 -34.92 14.22
CA ALA A 420 19.04 -35.19 14.81
C ALA A 420 19.15 -35.27 16.34
N ASP A 421 18.09 -34.85 17.04
CA ASP A 421 17.99 -35.06 18.48
C ASP A 421 17.80 -36.57 18.79
N PRO A 422 18.05 -37.03 20.03
CA PRO A 422 17.71 -38.38 20.45
C PRO A 422 16.24 -38.72 20.17
N PRO A 423 15.92 -39.96 19.73
CA PRO A 423 14.54 -40.34 19.38
C PRO A 423 13.51 -40.05 20.48
N GLU A 424 13.88 -40.28 21.74
CA GLU A 424 13.01 -40.02 22.91
C GLU A 424 12.62 -38.53 23.03
N GLU A 425 13.55 -37.61 22.76
CA GLU A 425 13.29 -36.17 22.79
C GLU A 425 12.43 -35.75 21.59
N GLN A 426 12.65 -36.33 20.41
CA GLN A 426 11.83 -36.04 19.22
C GLN A 426 10.37 -36.46 19.43
N GLU A 427 10.14 -37.66 19.98
CA GLU A 427 8.81 -38.15 20.30
C GLU A 427 8.12 -37.26 21.33
N LEU A 428 8.82 -36.87 22.40
CA LEU A 428 8.30 -35.96 23.42
C LEU A 428 7.94 -34.59 22.82
N ASN A 429 8.81 -34.01 21.99
CA ASN A 429 8.57 -32.72 21.34
C ASN A 429 7.34 -32.78 20.42
N ALA A 430 7.25 -33.83 19.58
CA ALA A 430 6.11 -34.03 18.70
C ALA A 430 4.79 -34.20 19.49
N GLU A 431 4.83 -34.93 20.61
CA GLU A 431 3.66 -35.10 21.47
C GLU A 431 3.24 -33.77 22.13
N LEU A 432 4.20 -32.99 22.62
CA LEU A 432 3.95 -31.67 23.23
C LEU A 432 3.38 -30.67 22.20
N GLU A 433 3.95 -30.60 21.00
CA GLU A 433 3.44 -29.77 19.91
C GLU A 433 2.00 -30.16 19.53
N HIS A 434 1.74 -31.46 19.41
CA HIS A 434 0.40 -31.96 19.11
C HIS A 434 -0.59 -31.62 20.24
N LYS A 435 -0.21 -31.85 21.49
CA LYS A 435 -1.02 -31.50 22.68
C LYS A 435 -1.34 -30.00 22.72
N GLN A 436 -0.35 -29.14 22.45
CA GLN A 436 -0.54 -27.69 22.40
C GLN A 436 -1.50 -27.27 21.28
N HIS A 437 -1.32 -27.81 20.07
CA HIS A 437 -2.18 -27.50 18.93
C HIS A 437 -3.64 -27.96 19.16
N VAL A 438 -3.84 -29.14 19.74
CA VAL A 438 -5.17 -29.64 20.11
C VAL A 438 -5.80 -28.77 21.19
N ALA A 439 -5.02 -28.35 22.20
CA ALA A 439 -5.50 -27.45 23.25
C ALA A 439 -5.91 -26.08 22.71
N GLU A 440 -5.13 -25.49 21.80
CA GLU A 440 -5.46 -24.22 21.13
C GLU A 440 -6.78 -24.33 20.34
N HIS A 441 -6.90 -25.38 19.53
CA HIS A 441 -8.09 -25.60 18.72
C HIS A 441 -9.35 -25.86 19.59
N LYS A 442 -9.20 -26.61 20.68
CA LYS A 442 -10.28 -26.83 21.65
C LYS A 442 -10.72 -25.52 22.30
N ALA A 443 -9.78 -24.69 22.75
CA ALA A 443 -10.07 -23.39 23.35
C ALA A 443 -10.80 -22.46 22.37
N LEU A 444 -10.42 -22.43 21.08
CA LEU A 444 -11.11 -21.64 20.07
C LEU A 444 -12.52 -22.16 19.78
N ARG A 445 -12.74 -23.48 19.76
CA ARG A 445 -14.07 -24.07 19.61
C ARG A 445 -14.98 -23.76 20.80
N GLU A 446 -14.46 -23.86 22.02
CA GLU A 446 -15.20 -23.48 23.23
C GLU A 446 -15.57 -21.99 23.21
N LEU A 447 -14.64 -21.12 22.78
CA LEU A 447 -14.90 -19.70 22.62
C LEU A 447 -15.97 -19.41 21.56
N GLN A 448 -15.97 -20.14 20.44
CA GLN A 448 -16.99 -20.03 19.40
C GLN A 448 -18.36 -20.51 19.91
N ALA A 449 -18.40 -21.61 20.67
CA ALA A 449 -19.63 -22.11 21.28
C ALA A 449 -20.21 -21.12 22.32
N GLN A 450 -19.37 -20.35 23.01
CA GLN A 450 -19.80 -19.33 23.97
C GLN A 450 -20.30 -18.04 23.32
N ASN A 451 -19.63 -17.58 22.27
CA ASN A 451 -19.87 -16.26 21.67
C ASN A 451 -20.80 -16.28 20.45
N GLY A 452 -21.19 -17.45 19.96
CA GLY A 452 -21.94 -17.61 18.72
C GLY A 452 -21.05 -17.61 17.48
N ASN A 453 -21.66 -17.81 16.33
CA ASN A 453 -20.94 -17.90 15.06
C ASN A 453 -20.76 -16.52 14.39
N VAL A 454 -19.93 -16.43 13.36
CA VAL A 454 -19.74 -15.19 12.56
C VAL A 454 -21.06 -14.67 11.96
N LEU A 455 -22.02 -15.58 11.74
CA LEU A 455 -23.32 -15.30 11.13
C LEU A 455 -24.43 -14.94 12.14
N ASP A 456 -24.16 -15.07 13.45
CA ASP A 456 -25.08 -14.72 14.55
C ASP A 456 -24.80 -13.30 15.10
#